data_AF-A0AAV4XHH4-F1
#
_entry.id   AF-A0AAV4XHH4-F1
#
_cell.length_a   1.000
_cell.length_b   1.000
_cell.length_c   1.000
_cell.angle_alpha   90.00
_cell.angle_beta   90.00
_cell.angle_gamma   90.00
#
_symmetry.space_group_name_H-M   'P 1'
#
loop_
_entity.id
_entity.type
_entity.pdbx_description
1 polymer ?
#
loop_
_entity_poly.entity_id
_entity_poly.type
_entity_poly.pdbx_seq_one_letter_code
_entity_poly.pdbx_strand_id
1 'polypeptide(L)'
;MVLGGEKEKENFPPTILTQVEPVRFWAGKKGQCVWFTLCCFLARAALIRERTFHGLLSWDVESTKCNLLGLEAVCSGLESSKESESELLIQYSTENLAVEVLLNPHVSTLKQCLKNLLAANVGHKHVIHAGYAFTGSGSWLLQDGSFSPRRLHRHSAGRGGQRALRRHRGYTIHVHCIPEGPWAQKDEEEGALTKIYESLFINPASRVSVVPGSAILLSCLDKVLRFQPFTELMKSSPVVGNIRFNRPTLYVFPGGQGDCALFGVSGFTMLIDGGFNRKPCFWEFIRHLDRLDAIMITRLNENNVCGITNVIRRKKRRQEGVSSSRVRVLQCG
;
A
#
# COMPACT_ATOMS: atom_id res chain seq x y z
N MET A 1 -37.55 37.96 18.59
CA MET A 1 -37.81 36.58 18.11
C MET A 1 -36.60 36.12 17.32
N VAL A 2 -35.81 35.23 17.92
CA VAL A 2 -34.68 34.56 17.27
C VAL A 2 -35.27 33.40 16.48
N LEU A 3 -35.18 33.43 15.15
CA LEU A 3 -35.52 32.29 14.31
C LEU A 3 -34.26 31.43 14.17
N GLY A 4 -34.22 30.34 14.94
CA GLY A 4 -33.24 29.28 14.78
C GLY A 4 -33.53 28.50 13.50
N GLY A 5 -32.60 28.56 12.54
CA GLY A 5 -32.57 27.64 11.41
C GLY A 5 -31.79 26.39 11.82
N GLU A 6 -32.50 25.28 12.01
CA GLU A 6 -31.90 23.96 12.06
C GLU A 6 -31.22 23.66 10.72
N LYS A 7 -29.92 23.39 10.76
CA LYS A 7 -29.19 22.88 9.60
C LYS A 7 -29.47 21.40 9.47
N GLU A 8 -30.16 21.01 8.39
CA GLU A 8 -30.26 19.62 7.96
C GLU A 8 -28.87 18.98 7.90
N LYS A 9 -28.72 17.86 8.60
CA LYS A 9 -27.53 17.03 8.60
C LYS A 9 -27.56 16.17 7.33
N GLU A 10 -26.81 16.57 6.31
CA GLU A 10 -26.61 15.74 5.11
C GLU A 10 -25.85 14.46 5.48
N ASN A 11 -26.60 13.37 5.63
CA ASN A 11 -26.09 12.02 5.86
C ASN A 11 -25.80 11.37 4.50
N PHE A 12 -24.55 11.43 4.04
CA PHE A 12 -24.16 10.77 2.78
C PHE A 12 -23.99 9.26 2.98
N PRO A 13 -24.48 8.42 2.04
CA PRO A 13 -24.39 6.98 2.17
C PRO A 13 -22.93 6.49 2.10
N PRO A 14 -22.61 5.37 2.75
CA PRO A 14 -21.31 4.73 2.61
C PRO A 14 -21.04 4.40 1.14
N THR A 15 -19.82 4.67 0.68
CA THR A 15 -19.43 4.48 -0.73
C THR A 15 -18.28 3.49 -0.81
N ILE A 16 -18.43 2.48 -1.67
CA ILE A 16 -17.37 1.52 -2.03
C ILE A 16 -16.89 1.91 -3.43
N LEU A 17 -15.60 2.19 -3.59
CA LEU A 17 -15.01 2.50 -4.89
C LEU A 17 -14.16 1.33 -5.36
N THR A 18 -14.52 0.74 -6.50
CA THR A 18 -13.85 -0.42 -7.13
C THR A 18 -12.93 -0.04 -8.30
N GLN A 19 -12.99 1.22 -8.77
CA GLN A 19 -12.05 1.79 -9.75
C GLN A 19 -11.77 3.26 -9.43
N VAL A 20 -10.55 3.71 -9.75
CA VAL A 20 -10.02 5.05 -9.46
C VAL A 20 -10.69 6.09 -10.37
N GLU A 21 -11.92 6.48 -10.02
CA GLU A 21 -12.35 7.84 -10.31
C GLU A 21 -11.52 8.83 -9.47
N PRO A 22 -11.33 10.09 -9.91
CA PRO A 22 -10.70 11.10 -9.08
C PRO A 22 -11.50 11.23 -7.78
N VAL A 23 -10.96 10.62 -6.71
CA VAL A 23 -11.59 10.53 -5.39
C VAL A 23 -12.02 11.94 -4.97
N ARG A 24 -13.34 12.20 -4.99
CA ARG A 24 -13.89 13.46 -4.50
C ARG A 24 -13.73 13.45 -2.98
N PHE A 25 -12.70 14.16 -2.54
CA PHE A 25 -12.28 14.11 -1.16
C PHE A 25 -13.22 14.84 -0.19
N TRP A 26 -13.40 14.26 1.00
CA TRP A 26 -14.05 14.84 2.19
C TRP A 26 -13.33 16.08 2.78
N ALA A 27 -12.59 16.84 1.97
CA ALA A 27 -11.89 18.06 2.34
C ALA A 27 -12.90 19.20 2.55
N GLY A 28 -13.74 19.08 3.58
CA GLY A 28 -14.81 20.06 3.84
C GLY A 28 -15.76 19.70 4.99
N LYS A 29 -15.76 18.45 5.49
CA LYS A 29 -16.60 18.08 6.62
C LYS A 29 -16.10 18.74 7.91
N LYS A 30 -16.86 19.72 8.40
CA LYS A 30 -16.69 20.30 9.73
C LYS A 30 -17.29 19.31 10.74
N GLY A 31 -16.54 18.96 11.79
CA GLY A 31 -17.05 18.16 12.93
C GLY A 31 -16.31 16.86 13.21
N GLN A 32 -15.47 16.38 12.30
CA GLN A 32 -14.76 15.10 12.51
C GLN A 32 -13.70 15.23 13.61
N CYS A 33 -13.69 14.25 14.52
CA CYS A 33 -12.72 14.15 15.61
C CYS A 33 -11.54 13.25 15.23
N VAL A 34 -11.79 12.22 14.41
CA VAL A 34 -10.81 11.18 14.04
C VAL A 34 -10.77 10.89 12.55
N TRP A 35 -9.57 10.75 12.00
CA TRP A 35 -9.35 10.16 10.67
C TRP A 35 -8.49 8.91 10.78
N PHE A 36 -9.01 7.78 10.29
CA PHE A 36 -8.36 6.47 10.32
C PHE A 36 -8.02 6.02 8.90
N THR A 37 -6.75 5.72 8.63
CA THR A 37 -6.30 5.14 7.36
C THR A 37 -5.61 3.80 7.61
N LEU A 38 -6.21 2.71 7.15
CA LEU A 38 -5.61 1.38 7.17
C LEU A 38 -5.05 1.04 5.79
N CYS A 39 -3.78 0.68 5.71
CA CYS A 39 -3.11 0.23 4.50
C CYS A 39 -2.74 -1.25 4.61
N CYS A 40 -3.38 -2.07 3.76
CA CYS A 40 -3.18 -3.52 3.69
C CYS A 40 -2.58 -3.88 2.33
N PHE A 41 -1.42 -4.51 2.33
CA PHE A 41 -0.79 -4.99 1.10
C PHE A 41 -0.33 -6.43 1.20
N LEU A 42 -0.87 -7.28 0.32
CA LEU A 42 -0.46 -8.62 -0.08
C LEU A 42 0.27 -9.47 0.97
N ALA A 43 -0.26 -9.49 2.19
CA ALA A 43 0.16 -10.34 3.28
C ALA A 43 -0.87 -11.44 3.55
N ARG A 44 -0.51 -12.42 4.39
CA ARG A 44 -1.47 -13.43 4.85
C ARG A 44 -2.61 -12.71 5.59
N ALA A 45 -3.85 -13.08 5.32
CA ALA A 45 -5.01 -12.45 5.96
C ALA A 45 -4.88 -12.43 7.49
N ALA A 46 -4.41 -13.53 8.09
CA ALA A 46 -4.11 -13.60 9.52
C ALA A 46 -3.13 -12.52 10.01
N LEU A 47 -2.05 -12.25 9.28
CA LEU A 47 -1.06 -11.24 9.64
C LEU A 47 -1.65 -9.82 9.54
N ILE A 48 -2.43 -9.56 8.48
CA ILE A 48 -3.10 -8.27 8.28
C ILE A 48 -4.10 -8.04 9.42
N ARG A 49 -4.90 -9.06 9.75
CA ARG A 49 -5.87 -9.05 10.84
C ARG A 49 -5.21 -8.75 12.18
N GLU A 50 -4.14 -9.47 12.51
CA GLU A 50 -3.38 -9.29 13.76
C GLU A 50 -2.81 -7.87 13.87
N ARG A 51 -2.11 -7.39 12.83
CA ARG A 51 -1.52 -6.03 12.83
C ARG A 51 -2.57 -4.93 12.88
N THR A 52 -3.68 -5.12 12.19
CA THR A 52 -4.82 -4.19 12.23
C THR A 52 -5.41 -4.13 13.63
N PHE A 53 -5.66 -5.29 14.25
CA PHE A 53 -6.15 -5.38 15.61
C PHE A 53 -5.22 -4.66 16.58
N HIS A 54 -3.91 -4.96 16.56
CA HIS A 54 -2.94 -4.32 17.45
C HIS A 54 -2.85 -2.80 17.24
N GLY A 55 -2.82 -2.33 16.00
CA GLY A 55 -2.77 -0.88 15.75
C GLY A 55 -3.99 -0.14 16.29
N LEU A 56 -5.18 -0.75 16.19
CA LEU A 56 -6.42 -0.20 16.73
C LEU A 56 -6.37 0.00 18.24
N LEU A 57 -5.66 -0.85 18.99
CA LEU A 57 -5.62 -0.78 20.46
C LEU A 57 -4.99 0.52 20.98
N SER A 58 -4.16 1.18 20.18
CA SER A 58 -3.53 2.45 20.55
C SER A 58 -4.47 3.66 20.44
N TRP A 59 -5.67 3.47 19.92
CA TRP A 59 -6.70 4.50 19.81
C TRP A 59 -7.42 4.71 21.14
N ASP A 60 -7.32 5.93 21.67
CA ASP A 60 -8.07 6.38 22.83
C ASP A 60 -9.52 6.76 22.46
N VAL A 61 -10.40 5.76 22.52
CA VAL A 61 -11.84 5.89 22.22
C VAL A 61 -12.55 6.83 23.21
N GLU A 62 -12.07 6.91 24.46
CA GLU A 62 -12.66 7.76 25.50
C GLU A 62 -12.37 9.23 25.23
N SER A 63 -11.12 9.56 24.92
CA SER A 63 -10.72 10.93 24.59
C SER A 63 -11.36 11.42 23.29
N THR A 64 -11.47 10.56 22.27
CA THR A 64 -12.03 10.98 20.98
C THR A 64 -13.55 10.90 20.91
N LYS A 65 -14.19 10.21 21.86
CA LYS A 65 -15.65 9.99 21.93
C LYS A 65 -16.25 9.43 20.63
N CYS A 66 -15.50 8.57 19.94
CA CYS A 66 -15.94 7.93 18.70
C CYS A 66 -15.34 6.55 18.55
N ASN A 67 -16.02 5.67 17.80
CA ASN A 67 -15.69 4.25 17.66
C ASN A 67 -16.09 3.74 16.25
N LEU A 68 -15.89 2.44 15.99
CA LEU A 68 -16.14 1.83 14.68
C LEU A 68 -17.54 1.22 14.52
N LEU A 69 -18.48 1.50 15.44
CA LEU A 69 -19.86 1.02 15.31
C LEU A 69 -20.53 1.71 14.10
N GLY A 70 -21.38 1.00 13.37
CA GLY A 70 -22.05 1.49 12.16
C GLY A 70 -21.33 1.14 10.85
N LEU A 71 -20.16 0.47 10.91
CA LEU A 71 -19.48 -0.07 9.73
C LEU A 71 -20.24 -1.24 9.07
N GLU A 72 -21.20 -1.85 9.76
CA GLU A 72 -21.95 -3.03 9.32
C GLU A 72 -22.54 -2.84 7.92
N ALA A 73 -23.15 -1.68 7.66
CA ALA A 73 -23.78 -1.37 6.37
C ALA A 73 -22.78 -1.34 5.20
N VAL A 74 -21.54 -0.89 5.47
CA VAL A 74 -20.47 -0.89 4.46
C VAL A 74 -19.94 -2.31 4.27
N CYS A 75 -19.76 -3.02 5.39
CA CYS A 75 -19.22 -4.36 5.42
C CYS A 75 -20.15 -5.41 4.82
N SER A 76 -21.46 -5.19 4.85
CA SER A 76 -22.46 -6.06 4.23
C SER A 76 -22.52 -5.92 2.71
N GLY A 77 -22.22 -4.74 2.18
CA GLY A 77 -22.20 -4.48 0.73
C GLY A 77 -20.90 -4.91 0.04
N LEU A 78 -19.89 -5.33 0.80
CA LEU A 78 -18.61 -5.77 0.27
C LEU A 78 -18.67 -7.22 -0.16
N GLU A 79 -18.74 -7.43 -1.47
CA GLU A 79 -18.51 -8.73 -2.09
C GLU A 79 -17.04 -8.92 -2.43
N SER A 80 -16.57 -10.17 -2.37
CA SER A 80 -15.22 -10.49 -2.80
C SER A 80 -15.12 -10.30 -4.32
N SER A 81 -14.36 -9.31 -4.78
CA SER A 81 -14.09 -9.12 -6.21
C SER A 81 -13.44 -10.40 -6.79
N LYS A 82 -13.79 -10.74 -8.03
CA LYS A 82 -13.15 -11.85 -8.76
C LYS A 82 -11.73 -11.50 -9.21
N GLU A 83 -11.42 -10.21 -9.35
CA GLU A 83 -10.10 -9.71 -9.70
C GLU A 83 -9.23 -9.62 -8.44
N SER A 84 -8.28 -10.53 -8.31
CA SER A 84 -7.38 -10.68 -7.14
C SER A 84 -6.33 -9.58 -7.01
N GLU A 85 -6.24 -8.66 -7.99
CA GLU A 85 -5.18 -7.65 -8.09
C GLU A 85 -5.71 -6.21 -8.18
N SER A 86 -7.02 -5.98 -8.08
CA SER A 86 -7.56 -4.61 -8.09
C SER A 86 -7.34 -3.93 -6.74
N GLU A 87 -6.98 -2.65 -6.81
CA GLU A 87 -6.98 -1.76 -5.65
C GLU A 87 -8.42 -1.60 -5.14
N LEU A 88 -8.62 -1.72 -3.82
CA LEU A 88 -9.91 -1.48 -3.18
C LEU A 88 -9.78 -0.38 -2.15
N LEU A 89 -10.67 0.61 -2.24
CA LEU A 89 -10.81 1.68 -1.26
C LEU A 89 -12.20 1.60 -0.62
N ILE A 90 -12.22 1.28 0.68
CA ILE A 90 -13.44 1.29 1.49
C ILE A 90 -13.45 2.60 2.27
N GLN A 91 -14.53 3.37 2.15
CA GLN A 91 -14.69 4.62 2.85
C GLN A 91 -15.96 4.60 3.69
N TYR A 92 -15.81 5.06 4.93
CA TYR A 92 -16.90 5.25 5.86
C TYR A 92 -16.70 6.57 6.58
N SER A 93 -17.78 7.34 6.75
CA SER A 93 -17.69 8.57 7.52
C SER A 93 -18.97 8.84 8.28
N THR A 94 -18.81 9.40 9.46
CA THR A 94 -19.87 9.97 10.29
C THR A 94 -19.54 11.44 10.55
N GLU A 95 -20.31 12.08 11.42
CA GLU A 95 -20.02 13.44 11.90
C GLU A 95 -18.67 13.52 12.60
N ASN A 96 -18.31 12.48 13.38
CA ASN A 96 -17.14 12.50 14.28
C ASN A 96 -15.98 11.61 13.80
N LEU A 97 -16.17 10.79 12.77
CA LEU A 97 -15.18 9.82 12.31
C LEU A 97 -15.10 9.77 10.77
N ALA A 98 -13.89 9.67 10.25
CA ALA A 98 -13.61 9.23 8.89
C ALA A 98 -12.73 7.98 8.93
N VAL A 99 -13.09 6.98 8.13
CA VAL A 99 -12.38 5.70 7.99
C VAL A 99 -12.10 5.48 6.51
N GLU A 100 -10.84 5.22 6.20
CA GLU A 100 -10.37 4.82 4.88
C GLU A 100 -9.59 3.52 5.03
N VAL A 101 -10.01 2.48 4.31
CA VAL A 101 -9.28 1.21 4.24
C VAL A 101 -8.83 0.99 2.80
N LEU A 102 -7.51 0.94 2.64
CA LEU A 102 -6.80 0.74 1.39
C LEU A 102 -6.32 -0.71 1.31
N LEU A 103 -6.84 -1.48 0.37
CA LEU A 103 -6.35 -2.82 0.07
C LEU A 103 -5.63 -2.83 -1.26
N ASN A 104 -4.45 -3.45 -1.28
CA ASN A 104 -3.58 -3.51 -2.44
C ASN A 104 -3.32 -2.13 -3.09
N PRO A 105 -3.04 -1.04 -2.32
CA PRO A 105 -3.07 0.29 -2.91
C PRO A 105 -1.87 0.58 -3.81
N HIS A 106 -2.08 1.50 -4.75
CA HIS A 106 -1.00 2.16 -5.49
C HIS A 106 -0.34 3.25 -4.63
N VAL A 107 0.91 3.60 -4.98
CA VAL A 107 1.65 4.69 -4.32
C VAL A 107 0.91 6.03 -4.45
N SER A 108 0.28 6.28 -5.59
CA SER A 108 -0.50 7.49 -5.85
C SER A 108 -1.69 7.59 -4.89
N THR A 109 -2.46 6.52 -4.73
CA THR A 109 -3.65 6.46 -3.87
C THR A 109 -3.27 6.67 -2.41
N LEU A 110 -2.25 5.95 -1.91
CA LEU A 110 -1.77 6.15 -0.54
C LEU A 110 -1.32 7.60 -0.31
N LYS A 111 -0.55 8.19 -1.24
CA LYS A 111 -0.13 9.60 -1.14
C LYS A 111 -1.32 10.55 -1.07
N GLN A 112 -2.37 10.28 -1.85
CA GLN A 112 -3.58 11.10 -1.86
C GLN A 112 -4.33 10.98 -0.53
N CYS A 113 -4.57 9.77 -0.03
CA CYS A 113 -5.22 9.55 1.27
C CYS A 113 -4.42 10.19 2.41
N LEU A 114 -3.09 10.05 2.43
CA LEU A 114 -2.24 10.70 3.42
C LEU A 114 -2.28 12.23 3.31
N LYS A 115 -2.30 12.79 2.09
CA LYS A 115 -2.45 14.24 1.88
C LYS A 115 -3.74 14.74 2.52
N ASN A 116 -4.78 13.93 2.38
CA ASN A 116 -6.12 14.23 2.86
C ASN A 116 -6.26 14.11 4.37
N LEU A 117 -5.74 13.04 4.95
CA LEU A 117 -5.59 12.88 6.40
C LEU A 117 -4.83 14.07 7.00
N LEU A 118 -3.72 14.48 6.39
CA LEU A 118 -2.95 15.62 6.87
C LEU A 118 -3.71 16.95 6.74
N ALA A 119 -4.47 17.13 5.65
CA ALA A 119 -5.32 18.30 5.41
C ALA A 119 -6.60 18.34 6.25
N ALA A 120 -7.04 17.20 6.79
CA ALA A 120 -8.25 17.11 7.57
C ALA A 120 -8.11 17.91 8.88
N ASN A 121 -9.16 18.68 9.17
CA ASN A 121 -9.29 19.44 10.41
C ASN A 121 -9.86 18.55 11.51
N VAL A 122 -9.05 17.60 11.98
CA VAL A 122 -9.40 16.65 13.03
C VAL A 122 -8.32 16.65 14.12
N GLY A 123 -8.73 16.47 15.37
CA GLY A 123 -7.82 16.46 16.52
C GLY A 123 -6.94 15.22 16.57
N HIS A 124 -7.44 14.07 16.13
CA HIS A 124 -6.69 12.82 16.15
C HIS A 124 -6.66 12.17 14.76
N LYS A 125 -5.47 11.75 14.34
CA LYS A 125 -5.20 11.10 13.04
C LYS A 125 -4.52 9.78 13.32
N HIS A 126 -4.98 8.72 12.70
CA HIS A 126 -4.53 7.37 12.98
C HIS A 126 -4.23 6.66 11.66
N VAL A 127 -3.01 6.18 11.49
CA VAL A 127 -2.56 5.42 10.32
C VAL A 127 -2.09 4.06 10.78
N ILE A 128 -2.61 2.99 10.18
CA ILE A 128 -2.15 1.63 10.43
C ILE A 128 -1.65 1.04 9.13
N HIS A 129 -0.40 0.59 9.12
CA HIS A 129 0.15 -0.24 8.06
C HIS A 129 0.19 -1.70 8.51
N ALA A 130 -0.61 -2.54 7.85
CA ALA A 130 -0.74 -3.97 8.17
C ALA A 130 -0.11 -4.89 7.08
N GLY A 131 0.47 -4.32 6.02
CA GLY A 131 1.13 -5.04 4.93
C GLY A 131 2.59 -5.40 5.17
N TYR A 132 3.27 -5.94 4.16
CA TYR A 132 4.72 -6.16 4.19
C TYR A 132 5.51 -4.86 4.08
N ALA A 133 6.72 -4.88 4.63
CA ALA A 133 7.69 -3.79 4.51
C ALA A 133 9.08 -4.37 4.24
N PHE A 134 9.96 -3.56 3.64
CA PHE A 134 11.35 -3.93 3.43
C PHE A 134 12.12 -3.89 4.75
N THR A 135 12.84 -4.97 5.03
CA THR A 135 13.68 -5.07 6.21
C THR A 135 14.83 -4.07 6.13
N GLY A 136 15.15 -3.42 7.25
CA GLY A 136 16.23 -2.43 7.34
C GLY A 136 15.82 -1.01 6.92
N SER A 137 15.12 -0.83 5.79
CA SER A 137 14.62 0.50 5.39
C SER A 137 13.27 0.86 6.02
N GLY A 138 12.48 -0.15 6.41
CA GLY A 138 11.12 0.04 6.91
C GLY A 138 10.12 0.51 5.85
N SER A 139 10.51 0.58 4.56
CA SER A 139 9.64 1.06 3.50
C SER A 139 8.46 0.10 3.30
N TRP A 140 7.24 0.64 3.31
CA TRP A 140 6.00 -0.12 3.10
C TRP A 140 5.90 -0.56 1.65
N LEU A 141 5.53 -1.83 1.44
CA LEU A 141 5.36 -2.43 0.11
C LEU A 141 3.95 -2.12 -0.41
N LEU A 142 3.83 -1.58 -1.63
CA LEU A 142 2.57 -1.25 -2.29
C LEU A 142 2.50 -1.93 -3.67
N GLN A 143 1.47 -1.64 -4.49
CA GLN A 143 1.27 -2.36 -5.75
C GLN A 143 2.37 -2.08 -6.79
N ASP A 144 2.77 -0.82 -6.89
CA ASP A 144 3.66 -0.27 -7.92
C ASP A 144 4.89 0.44 -7.36
N GLY A 145 5.12 0.37 -6.06
CA GLY A 145 6.29 0.96 -5.45
C GLY A 145 6.33 0.86 -3.94
N SER A 146 7.37 1.45 -3.34
CA SER A 146 7.49 1.53 -1.89
C SER A 146 7.13 2.91 -1.36
N PHE A 147 6.74 2.94 -0.08
CA PHE A 147 6.52 4.16 0.68
C PHE A 147 7.38 4.17 1.94
N SER A 148 8.38 5.04 1.98
CA SER A 148 9.35 5.13 3.08
C SER A 148 8.95 6.19 4.12
N PRO A 149 9.44 6.08 5.37
CA PRO A 149 9.25 7.11 6.39
C PRO A 149 9.70 8.51 5.94
N ARG A 150 10.83 8.58 5.22
CA ARG A 150 11.32 9.84 4.60
C ARG A 150 10.33 10.44 3.61
N ARG A 151 9.53 9.61 2.91
CA ARG A 151 8.47 10.11 2.02
C ARG A 151 7.29 10.68 2.80
N LEU A 152 6.91 10.08 3.93
CA LEU A 152 5.90 10.67 4.82
C LEU A 152 6.35 12.05 5.31
N HIS A 153 7.61 12.15 5.73
CA HIS A 153 8.22 13.41 6.14
C HIS A 153 8.21 14.46 5.01
N ARG A 154 8.70 14.11 3.81
CA ARG A 154 8.69 15.05 2.68
C ARG A 154 7.28 15.49 2.28
N HIS A 155 6.32 14.57 2.35
CA HIS A 155 4.92 14.84 2.02
C HIS A 155 4.28 15.82 3.01
N SER A 156 4.61 15.70 4.30
CA SER A 156 4.14 16.61 5.34
C SER A 156 4.87 17.96 5.33
N ALA A 157 6.16 17.96 4.97
CA ALA A 157 7.00 19.14 4.81
C ALA A 157 6.73 19.96 3.54
N GLY A 158 6.08 19.39 2.53
CA GLY A 158 5.76 20.09 1.28
C GLY A 158 4.81 21.29 1.50
N ARG A 159 4.79 22.24 0.56
CA ARG A 159 3.97 23.47 0.64
C ARG A 159 2.48 23.20 0.95
N GLY A 160 1.92 22.12 0.41
CA GLY A 160 0.55 21.70 0.69
C GLY A 160 0.37 21.15 2.12
N GLY A 161 1.28 20.30 2.57
CA GLY A 161 1.29 19.72 3.92
C GLY A 161 1.51 20.79 4.99
N GLN A 162 2.54 21.63 4.86
CA GLN A 162 2.79 22.72 5.81
C GLN A 162 1.62 23.68 5.91
N ARG A 163 0.96 24.03 4.80
CA ARG A 163 -0.20 24.92 4.83
C ARG A 163 -1.39 24.28 5.53
N ALA A 164 -1.59 22.97 5.35
CA ALA A 164 -2.59 22.21 6.09
C ALA A 164 -2.28 22.17 7.59
N LEU A 165 -1.05 21.77 7.94
CA LEU A 165 -0.61 21.56 9.33
C LEU A 165 -0.49 22.88 10.12
N ARG A 166 -0.19 24.02 9.46
CA ARG A 166 -0.14 25.34 10.11
C ARG A 166 -1.52 25.89 10.47
N ARG A 167 -2.60 25.44 9.82
CA ARG A 167 -3.96 25.94 10.07
C ARG A 167 -4.54 25.41 11.38
N HIS A 168 -3.96 24.36 11.95
CA HIS A 168 -4.53 23.63 13.08
C HIS A 168 -3.47 23.39 14.15
N ARG A 169 -3.74 23.87 15.37
CA ARG A 169 -2.91 23.59 16.56
C ARG A 169 -3.54 22.44 17.35
N GLY A 170 -2.71 21.58 17.94
CA GLY A 170 -3.16 20.53 18.86
C GLY A 170 -3.76 19.29 18.19
N TYR A 171 -3.20 18.84 17.07
CA TYR A 171 -3.53 17.52 16.49
C TYR A 171 -2.52 16.46 16.95
N THR A 172 -2.92 15.20 16.98
CA THR A 172 -2.04 14.04 17.18
C THR A 172 -2.10 13.11 15.97
N ILE A 173 -0.95 12.56 15.57
CA ILE A 173 -0.84 11.59 14.48
C ILE A 173 -0.22 10.32 15.04
N HIS A 174 -0.99 9.24 15.09
CA HIS A 174 -0.49 7.91 15.43
C HIS A 174 -0.20 7.14 14.15
N VAL A 175 0.98 6.55 14.04
CA VAL A 175 1.35 5.66 12.93
C VAL A 175 1.77 4.32 13.50
N HIS A 176 0.99 3.28 13.21
CA HIS A 176 1.31 1.91 13.56
C HIS A 176 1.92 1.20 12.35
N CYS A 177 3.18 0.77 12.45
CA CYS A 177 3.92 0.14 11.35
C CYS A 177 5.09 -0.71 11.87
N ILE A 178 5.88 -1.29 10.97
CA ILE A 178 7.04 -2.10 11.35
C ILE A 178 8.04 -1.23 12.15
N PRO A 179 8.54 -1.69 13.32
CA PRO A 179 9.51 -0.95 14.12
C PRO A 179 10.93 -1.17 13.58
N GLU A 180 11.15 -0.91 12.30
CA GLU A 180 12.44 -1.09 11.63
C GLU A 180 12.86 0.18 10.87
N GLY A 181 14.17 0.33 10.69
CA GLY A 181 14.75 1.46 9.97
C GLY A 181 14.40 2.80 10.61
N PRO A 182 14.19 3.85 9.81
CA PRO A 182 13.87 5.19 10.32
C PRO A 182 12.50 5.31 11.00
N TRP A 183 11.68 4.26 11.04
CA TRP A 183 10.47 4.25 11.87
C TRP A 183 10.81 4.06 13.35
N ALA A 184 11.87 3.30 13.66
CA ALA A 184 12.30 3.03 15.03
C ALA A 184 13.26 4.10 15.59
N GLN A 185 13.95 4.81 14.70
CA GLN A 185 14.91 5.84 15.05
C GLN A 185 14.23 7.22 14.94
N LYS A 186 14.16 7.97 16.03
CA LYS A 186 13.91 9.41 15.94
C LYS A 186 15.21 10.04 15.45
N ASP A 187 15.34 10.25 14.14
CA ASP A 187 16.49 10.96 13.59
C ASP A 187 16.54 12.37 14.21
N GLU A 188 17.55 12.61 15.07
CA GLU A 188 17.77 13.90 15.74
C GLU A 188 18.32 14.98 14.79
N GLU A 189 18.79 14.60 13.60
CA GLU A 189 19.61 15.46 12.73
C GLU A 189 18.83 16.36 11.74
N GLU A 190 17.54 16.17 11.50
CA GLU A 190 16.77 17.07 10.61
C GLU A 190 16.11 18.24 11.39
N GLY A 191 16.96 19.10 11.96
CA GLY A 191 16.62 20.24 12.83
C GLY A 191 15.76 21.38 12.25
N ALA A 192 15.00 21.14 11.17
CA ALA A 192 14.19 22.18 10.51
C ALA A 192 12.67 21.94 10.51
N LEU A 193 12.15 20.81 11.01
CA LEU A 193 10.71 20.49 10.94
C LEU A 193 10.10 20.05 12.28
N THR A 194 10.36 20.86 13.29
CA THR A 194 10.12 20.65 14.73
C THR A 194 8.67 20.50 15.17
N LYS A 195 7.65 20.81 14.37
CA LYS A 195 6.24 20.75 14.82
C LYS A 195 5.49 19.45 14.56
N ILE A 196 5.86 18.71 13.52
CA ILE A 196 5.15 17.47 13.18
C ILE A 196 5.64 16.33 14.09
N TYR A 197 6.95 16.27 14.35
CA TYR A 197 7.55 15.30 15.26
C TYR A 197 7.03 15.40 16.70
N GLU A 198 6.66 16.60 17.16
CA GLU A 198 6.01 16.78 18.48
C GLU A 198 4.63 16.10 18.55
N SER A 199 3.93 16.01 17.42
CA SER A 199 2.57 15.43 17.33
C SER A 199 2.52 14.02 16.74
N LEU A 200 3.65 13.50 16.23
CA LEU A 200 3.74 12.22 15.54
C LEU A 200 4.25 11.14 16.49
N PHE A 201 3.43 10.13 16.73
CA PHE A 201 3.72 9.00 17.59
C PHE A 201 3.79 7.72 16.74
N ILE A 202 4.96 7.09 16.71
CA ILE A 202 5.16 5.81 16.04
C ILE A 202 4.93 4.67 17.03
N ASN A 203 4.10 3.70 16.66
CA ASN A 203 3.74 2.53 17.47
C ASN A 203 3.42 2.87 18.95
N PRO A 204 2.48 3.80 19.21
CA PRO A 204 2.11 4.15 20.57
C PRO A 204 1.53 2.95 21.33
N ALA A 205 1.68 2.95 22.66
CA ALA A 205 1.17 1.89 23.51
C ALA A 205 -0.36 1.75 23.44
N SER A 206 -0.85 0.52 23.64
CA SER A 206 -2.27 0.22 23.71
C SER A 206 -2.95 1.03 24.83
N ARG A 207 -4.09 1.63 24.50
CA ARG A 207 -4.96 2.38 25.42
C ARG A 207 -6.18 1.58 25.83
N VAL A 208 -6.68 0.73 24.94
CA VAL A 208 -7.85 -0.10 25.15
C VAL A 208 -7.53 -1.57 24.87
N SER A 209 -8.30 -2.49 25.45
CA SER A 209 -8.23 -3.92 25.15
C SER A 209 -8.98 -4.29 23.87
N VAL A 210 -10.02 -3.51 23.53
CA VAL A 210 -10.81 -3.66 22.30
C VAL A 210 -11.43 -2.33 21.90
N VAL A 211 -11.38 -2.00 20.60
CA VAL A 211 -12.13 -0.86 20.06
C VAL A 211 -13.53 -1.32 19.68
N PRO A 212 -14.62 -0.70 20.16
CA PRO A 212 -15.99 -1.07 19.76
C PRO A 212 -16.16 -1.00 18.23
N GLY A 213 -16.72 -2.05 17.63
CA GLY A 213 -16.88 -2.20 16.18
C GLY A 213 -15.67 -2.76 15.42
N SER A 214 -14.51 -2.92 16.08
CA SER A 214 -13.31 -3.51 15.46
C SER A 214 -13.52 -4.93 14.93
N ALA A 215 -14.31 -5.76 15.61
CA ALA A 215 -14.63 -7.12 15.17
C ALA A 215 -15.33 -7.13 13.79
N ILE A 216 -16.18 -6.14 13.52
CA ILE A 216 -16.89 -6.00 12.24
C ILE A 216 -15.89 -5.64 11.14
N LEU A 217 -15.00 -4.68 11.39
CA LEU A 217 -13.94 -4.32 10.45
C LEU A 217 -13.03 -5.50 10.14
N LEU A 218 -12.59 -6.25 11.15
CA LEU A 218 -11.72 -7.42 10.95
C LEU A 218 -12.42 -8.53 10.19
N SER A 219 -13.69 -8.81 10.51
CA SER A 219 -14.53 -9.77 9.76
C SER A 219 -14.74 -9.32 8.31
N CYS A 220 -14.93 -8.03 8.09
CA CYS A 220 -15.01 -7.44 6.75
C CYS A 220 -13.72 -7.66 5.96
N LEU A 221 -12.56 -7.37 6.57
CA LEU A 221 -11.25 -7.61 5.96
C LEU A 221 -11.07 -9.08 5.58
N ASP A 222 -11.47 -10.03 6.44
CA ASP A 222 -11.35 -11.46 6.13
C ASP A 222 -12.15 -11.88 4.89
N LYS A 223 -13.25 -11.20 4.56
CA LYS A 223 -14.04 -11.46 3.34
C LYS A 223 -13.36 -10.98 2.06
N VAL A 224 -12.66 -9.85 2.13
CA VAL A 224 -12.10 -9.15 0.96
C VAL A 224 -10.62 -9.46 0.74
N LEU A 225 -9.88 -9.83 1.80
CA LEU A 225 -8.47 -10.17 1.72
C LEU A 225 -8.29 -11.51 1.02
N ARG A 226 -7.76 -11.48 -0.20
CA ARG A 226 -7.38 -12.69 -0.93
C ARG A 226 -5.88 -12.88 -0.93
N PHE A 227 -5.44 -14.06 -0.49
CA PHE A 227 -4.08 -14.49 -0.68
C PHE A 227 -3.94 -15.14 -2.06
N GLN A 228 -3.17 -14.50 -2.95
CA GLN A 228 -2.79 -15.13 -4.21
C GLN A 228 -1.48 -15.92 -4.03
N PRO A 229 -1.50 -17.25 -4.23
CA PRO A 229 -0.31 -18.07 -4.14
C PRO A 229 0.64 -17.75 -5.31
N PHE A 230 1.94 -17.93 -5.07
CA PHE A 230 2.97 -17.68 -6.08
C PHE A 230 2.76 -18.46 -7.38
N THR A 231 2.18 -19.66 -7.32
CA THR A 231 1.89 -20.52 -8.48
C THR A 231 0.85 -19.93 -9.42
N GLU A 232 -0.13 -19.21 -8.87
CA GLU A 232 -1.15 -18.51 -9.65
C GLU A 232 -0.60 -17.20 -10.21
N LEU A 233 0.13 -16.45 -9.38
CA LEU A 233 0.80 -15.20 -9.75
C LEU A 233 1.76 -15.38 -10.94
N MET A 234 2.55 -16.47 -10.91
CA MET A 234 3.58 -16.80 -11.91
C MET A 234 3.21 -18.05 -12.72
N LYS A 235 1.96 -18.07 -13.22
CA LYS A 235 1.44 -19.18 -14.03
C LYS A 235 2.28 -19.39 -15.29
N SER A 236 2.63 -20.65 -15.60
CA SER A 236 3.27 -20.99 -16.88
C SER A 236 2.30 -20.90 -18.04
N SER A 237 2.85 -20.60 -19.22
CA SER A 237 2.14 -20.81 -20.47
C SER A 237 2.27 -22.28 -20.92
N PRO A 238 1.20 -22.90 -21.44
CA PRO A 238 1.30 -24.16 -22.18
C PRO A 238 1.95 -23.97 -23.56
N VAL A 239 1.94 -22.75 -24.08
CA VAL A 239 2.52 -22.39 -25.38
C VAL A 239 3.86 -21.68 -25.15
N VAL A 240 4.94 -22.34 -25.56
CA VAL A 240 6.33 -21.88 -25.40
C VAL A 240 6.97 -21.82 -26.78
N GLY A 241 7.79 -20.80 -27.04
CA GLY A 241 8.56 -20.66 -28.29
C GLY A 241 7.85 -19.91 -29.42
N ASN A 242 6.67 -19.33 -29.16
CA ASN A 242 5.93 -18.50 -30.12
C ASN A 242 6.62 -17.15 -30.39
N ILE A 243 7.42 -16.67 -29.43
CA ILE A 243 8.11 -15.39 -29.55
C ILE A 243 9.57 -15.69 -29.90
N ARG A 244 9.99 -15.22 -31.09
CA ARG A 244 11.37 -15.32 -31.58
C ARG A 244 11.81 -13.96 -32.12
N PHE A 245 13.05 -13.59 -31.84
CA PHE A 245 13.63 -12.34 -32.29
C PHE A 245 14.54 -12.61 -33.49
N ASN A 246 14.19 -12.05 -34.64
CA ASN A 246 15.04 -12.16 -35.85
C ASN A 246 15.92 -10.92 -36.06
N ARG A 247 15.62 -9.83 -35.36
CA ARG A 247 16.37 -8.57 -35.35
C ARG A 247 16.58 -8.15 -33.89
N PRO A 248 17.58 -7.30 -33.59
CA PRO A 248 17.72 -6.70 -32.28
C PRO A 248 16.45 -5.89 -31.94
N THR A 249 15.77 -6.29 -30.86
CA THR A 249 14.50 -5.69 -30.41
C THR A 249 14.57 -5.45 -28.91
N LEU A 250 14.06 -4.29 -28.48
CA LEU A 250 13.93 -3.94 -27.07
C LEU A 250 12.44 -3.74 -26.74
N TYR A 251 11.94 -4.49 -25.75
CA TYR A 251 10.62 -4.27 -25.16
C TYR A 251 10.78 -3.55 -23.83
N VAL A 252 10.05 -2.47 -23.62
CA VAL A 252 10.01 -1.75 -22.35
C VAL A 252 8.67 -2.04 -21.68
N PHE A 253 8.72 -2.47 -20.42
CA PHE A 253 7.52 -2.83 -19.65
C PHE A 253 7.27 -1.81 -18.54
N PRO A 254 6.01 -1.57 -18.16
CA PRO A 254 5.70 -0.79 -16.96
C PRO A 254 6.19 -1.55 -15.72
N GLY A 255 7.17 -0.99 -15.02
CA GLY A 255 7.80 -1.59 -13.83
C GLY A 255 7.41 -0.93 -12.51
N GLY A 256 6.42 -0.03 -12.49
CA GLY A 256 6.08 0.77 -11.31
C GLY A 256 7.19 1.80 -11.02
N GLN A 257 7.68 1.84 -9.79
CA GLN A 257 8.86 2.65 -9.41
C GLN A 257 10.19 2.11 -9.93
N GLY A 258 10.20 0.91 -10.52
CA GLY A 258 11.38 0.29 -11.11
C GLY A 258 11.36 0.25 -12.63
N ASP A 259 12.54 -0.02 -13.19
CA ASP A 259 12.75 -0.18 -14.62
C ASP A 259 12.61 -1.66 -15.00
N CYS A 260 12.13 -1.92 -16.21
CA CYS A 260 12.10 -3.26 -16.77
C CYS A 260 12.11 -3.22 -18.30
N ALA A 261 13.05 -3.94 -18.91
CA ALA A 261 13.08 -4.14 -20.35
C ALA A 261 13.52 -5.56 -20.71
N LEU A 262 13.13 -6.04 -21.88
CA LEU A 262 13.64 -7.27 -22.47
C LEU A 262 14.34 -6.93 -23.77
N PHE A 263 15.63 -7.23 -23.82
CA PHE A 263 16.42 -7.21 -25.04
C PHE A 263 16.40 -8.61 -25.68
N GLY A 264 16.12 -8.66 -26.98
CA GLY A 264 16.08 -9.89 -27.75
C GLY A 264 16.76 -9.72 -29.09
N VAL A 265 17.59 -10.70 -29.47
CA VAL A 265 18.20 -10.83 -30.80
C VAL A 265 18.21 -12.31 -31.18
N SER A 266 18.56 -12.64 -32.42
CA SER A 266 18.55 -14.03 -32.89
C SER A 266 19.40 -14.94 -31.98
N GLY A 267 18.73 -15.89 -31.35
CA GLY A 267 19.33 -16.87 -30.44
C GLY A 267 19.72 -16.34 -29.04
N PHE A 268 19.41 -15.09 -28.70
CA PHE A 268 19.77 -14.52 -27.39
C PHE A 268 18.70 -13.59 -26.81
N THR A 269 18.36 -13.82 -25.54
CA THR A 269 17.43 -12.96 -24.79
C THR A 269 17.99 -12.55 -23.43
N MET A 270 17.81 -11.26 -23.09
CA MET A 270 18.29 -10.69 -21.85
C MET A 270 17.20 -9.83 -21.21
N LEU A 271 16.81 -10.17 -19.98
CA LEU A 271 15.93 -9.33 -19.16
C LEU A 271 16.80 -8.29 -18.45
N ILE A 272 16.45 -7.01 -18.56
CA ILE A 272 17.12 -5.89 -17.92
C ILE A 272 16.20 -5.38 -16.82
N ASP A 273 16.61 -5.57 -15.57
CA ASP A 273 15.82 -5.35 -14.36
C ASP A 273 14.46 -6.07 -14.33
N GLY A 274 13.79 -6.02 -13.16
CA GLY A 274 12.54 -6.74 -12.92
C GLY A 274 11.35 -5.85 -12.59
N GLY A 275 11.55 -4.53 -12.51
CA GLY A 275 10.57 -3.63 -11.92
C GLY A 275 10.20 -3.99 -10.46
N PHE A 276 9.29 -3.20 -9.91
CA PHE A 276 8.84 -3.31 -8.53
C PHE A 276 7.69 -4.32 -8.37
N ASN A 277 6.81 -4.40 -9.37
CA ASN A 277 5.54 -5.11 -9.25
C ASN A 277 5.71 -6.57 -8.80
N ARG A 278 4.91 -6.97 -7.81
CA ARG A 278 4.90 -8.36 -7.30
C ARG A 278 4.57 -9.35 -8.41
N LYS A 279 3.54 -9.07 -9.23
CA LYS A 279 3.36 -9.73 -10.53
C LYS A 279 4.15 -8.94 -11.57
N PRO A 280 5.30 -9.44 -12.04
CA PRO A 280 6.08 -8.67 -13.00
C PRO A 280 5.31 -8.59 -14.33
N CYS A 281 5.08 -7.40 -14.86
CA CYS A 281 4.30 -7.20 -16.09
C CYS A 281 4.90 -8.00 -17.27
N PHE A 282 6.23 -8.04 -17.35
CA PHE A 282 6.95 -8.80 -18.36
C PHE A 282 6.71 -10.32 -18.27
N TRP A 283 6.23 -10.86 -17.13
CA TRP A 283 6.00 -12.29 -16.98
C TRP A 283 5.02 -12.85 -18.01
N GLU A 284 3.94 -12.10 -18.30
CA GLU A 284 2.96 -12.49 -19.32
C GLU A 284 3.57 -12.58 -20.71
N PHE A 285 4.66 -11.85 -20.97
CA PHE A 285 5.40 -11.93 -22.21
C PHE A 285 6.45 -13.05 -22.18
N ILE A 286 7.37 -13.01 -21.22
CA ILE A 286 8.55 -13.89 -21.20
C ILE A 286 8.20 -15.37 -21.00
N ARG A 287 7.03 -15.68 -20.41
CA ARG A 287 6.58 -17.06 -20.25
C ARG A 287 6.34 -17.80 -21.57
N HIS A 288 6.24 -17.07 -22.69
CA HIS A 288 6.09 -17.61 -24.04
C HIS A 288 7.42 -17.68 -24.81
N LEU A 289 8.53 -17.18 -24.23
CA LEU A 289 9.86 -17.35 -24.79
C LEU A 289 10.31 -18.79 -24.60
N ASP A 290 11.04 -19.31 -25.58
CA ASP A 290 11.68 -20.63 -25.50
C ASP A 290 12.68 -20.68 -24.33
N ARG A 291 13.51 -19.63 -24.23
CA ARG A 291 14.45 -19.45 -23.13
C ARG A 291 14.71 -17.99 -22.82
N LEU A 292 15.10 -17.75 -21.57
CA LEU A 292 15.74 -16.51 -21.12
C LEU A 292 17.23 -16.80 -20.91
N ASP A 293 18.14 -16.13 -21.62
CA ASP A 293 19.58 -16.46 -21.55
C ASP A 293 20.30 -15.71 -20.43
N ALA A 294 19.93 -14.45 -20.21
CA ALA A 294 20.55 -13.59 -19.21
C ALA A 294 19.54 -12.71 -18.47
N ILE A 295 19.91 -12.31 -17.25
CA ILE A 295 19.26 -11.26 -16.48
C ILE A 295 20.34 -10.24 -16.11
N MET A 296 20.18 -8.99 -16.52
CA MET A 296 21.03 -7.87 -16.14
C MET A 296 20.33 -7.05 -15.07
N ILE A 297 20.98 -6.83 -13.94
CA ILE A 297 20.48 -6.05 -12.81
C ILE A 297 21.31 -4.76 -12.77
N THR A 298 20.67 -3.62 -12.97
CA THR A 298 21.40 -2.33 -13.04
C THR A 298 21.77 -1.83 -11.65
N ARG A 299 20.86 -1.96 -10.67
CA ARG A 299 21.02 -1.47 -9.29
C ARG A 299 20.28 -2.36 -8.32
N LEU A 300 20.92 -3.00 -7.36
CA LEU A 300 20.18 -3.80 -6.36
C LEU A 300 19.48 -2.88 -5.34
N ASN A 301 18.16 -2.70 -5.46
CA ASN A 301 17.39 -1.87 -4.54
C ASN A 301 15.90 -2.32 -4.45
N GLU A 302 15.11 -1.62 -3.63
CA GLU A 302 13.67 -1.91 -3.46
C GLU A 302 12.91 -1.92 -4.80
N ASN A 303 13.39 -1.22 -5.83
CA ASN A 303 12.72 -1.05 -7.11
C ASN A 303 12.87 -2.23 -8.07
N ASN A 304 13.77 -3.19 -7.81
CA ASN A 304 13.92 -4.36 -8.69
C ASN A 304 13.94 -5.71 -7.98
N VAL A 305 14.18 -5.74 -6.66
CA VAL A 305 14.34 -6.99 -5.91
C VAL A 305 13.10 -7.89 -6.01
N CYS A 306 11.89 -7.32 -5.94
CA CYS A 306 10.65 -8.10 -6.01
C CYS A 306 10.49 -8.85 -7.34
N GLY A 307 10.60 -8.14 -8.47
CA GLY A 307 10.43 -8.72 -9.79
C GLY A 307 11.48 -9.79 -10.11
N ILE A 308 12.75 -9.49 -9.84
CA ILE A 308 13.87 -10.43 -10.07
C ILE A 308 13.76 -11.66 -9.17
N THR A 309 13.45 -11.50 -7.88
CA THR A 309 13.32 -12.62 -6.94
C THR A 309 12.21 -13.58 -7.39
N ASN A 310 11.10 -13.07 -7.92
CA ASN A 310 10.01 -13.90 -8.41
C ASN A 310 10.41 -14.73 -9.65
N VAL A 311 11.17 -14.16 -10.59
CA VAL A 311 11.70 -14.91 -11.74
C VAL A 311 12.68 -16.00 -11.29
N ILE A 312 13.62 -15.67 -10.40
CA ILE A 312 14.60 -16.64 -9.89
C ILE A 312 13.91 -17.78 -9.14
N ARG A 313 12.96 -17.47 -8.25
CA ARG A 313 12.15 -18.48 -7.53
C ARG A 313 11.39 -19.37 -8.49
N ARG A 314 10.80 -18.80 -9.56
CA ARG A 314 10.06 -19.55 -10.57
C ARG A 314 10.97 -20.52 -11.34
N LYS A 315 12.19 -20.08 -11.64
CA LYS A 315 13.19 -20.88 -12.32
C LYS A 315 13.68 -22.04 -11.44
N LYS A 316 13.98 -21.78 -10.16
CA LYS A 316 14.39 -22.82 -9.21
C LYS A 316 13.36 -23.96 -9.15
N ARG A 317 12.07 -23.63 -9.03
CA ARG A 317 10.98 -24.62 -9.05
C ARG A 317 10.84 -25.41 -10.37
N ARG A 318 11.32 -24.87 -11.50
CA ARG A 318 11.36 -25.59 -12.78
C ARG A 318 12.50 -26.61 -12.83
N GLN A 319 13.62 -26.32 -12.18
CA GLN A 319 14.81 -27.18 -12.14
C GLN A 319 14.63 -28.42 -11.26
N GLU A 320 13.71 -28.38 -10.29
CA GLU A 320 13.32 -29.54 -9.48
C GLU A 320 12.59 -30.64 -10.30
N GLY A 321 12.25 -30.40 -11.57
CA GLY A 321 11.54 -31.36 -12.43
C GLY A 321 12.15 -31.71 -13.80
N VAL A 322 13.10 -30.94 -14.36
CA VAL A 322 13.75 -31.24 -15.67
C VAL A 322 15.17 -30.65 -15.72
N SER A 323 16.06 -31.31 -16.48
CA SER A 323 17.49 -30.97 -16.69
C SER A 323 17.74 -29.51 -17.15
N SER A 324 18.60 -28.85 -16.37
CA SER A 324 19.31 -27.58 -16.48
C SER A 324 19.24 -26.75 -17.78
N SER A 325 18.46 -25.67 -17.77
CA SER A 325 18.77 -24.43 -18.50
C SER A 325 19.45 -23.41 -17.57
N ARG A 326 20.68 -22.98 -17.89
CA ARG A 326 21.45 -21.97 -17.12
C ARG A 326 21.06 -20.57 -17.60
N VAL A 327 20.76 -19.67 -16.65
CA VAL A 327 20.50 -18.24 -16.89
C VAL A 327 21.67 -17.56 -16.22
N ARG A 328 22.36 -16.68 -16.94
CA ARG A 328 23.44 -15.89 -16.37
C ARG A 328 22.82 -14.65 -15.70
N VAL A 329 23.12 -14.44 -14.42
CA VAL A 329 22.76 -13.21 -13.72
C VAL A 329 23.97 -12.30 -13.74
N LEU A 330 23.84 -11.12 -14.32
CA LEU A 330 24.85 -10.09 -14.44
C LEU A 330 24.42 -8.91 -13.58
N GLN A 331 25.31 -8.42 -12.72
CA GLN A 331 25.08 -7.22 -11.92
C GLN A 331 26.07 -6.15 -12.38
N CYS A 332 25.58 -4.96 -12.72
CA CYS A 332 26.45 -3.79 -12.92
C CYS A 332 26.95 -3.31 -11.55
N GLY A 333 28.26 -3.11 -11.44
CA GLY A 333 28.93 -2.59 -10.24
C GLY A 333 28.72 -1.09 -10.07
#